data_AF-A0A6G2DGG3-F1
#
_entry.id   AF-A0A6G2DGG3-F1
#
_cell.length_a   1.000
_cell.length_b   1.000
_cell.length_c   1.000
_cell.angle_alpha   90.00
_cell.angle_beta   90.00
_cell.angle_gamma   90.00
#
_symmetry.space_group_name_H-M   'P 1'
#
loop_
_entity.id
_entity.type
_entity.pdbx_description
1 polymer ?
#
loop_
_entity_poly.entity_id
_entity_poly.type
_entity_poly.pdbx_seq_one_letter_code
_entity_poly.pdbx_strand_id
1 'polypeptide(L)' 'HATYRGLMKKIGRRRNLLAYLRKNDVNRYRELINSLGLRR' A
#
# COMPACT_ATOMS: atom_id res chain seq x y z
N HIS A 1 2.05 7.50 -24.71
CA HIS A 1 1.49 8.05 -23.45
C HIS A 1 0.51 7.09 -22.78
N ALA A 2 0.95 5.91 -22.31
CA ALA A 2 0.06 4.88 -21.72
C ALA A 2 0.57 4.34 -20.37
N THR A 3 1.15 5.20 -19.53
CA THR A 3 1.90 4.74 -18.34
C THR A 3 1.35 5.29 -17.02
N TYR A 4 0.90 6.54 -16.98
CA TYR A 4 0.47 7.19 -15.74
C TYR A 4 -0.82 6.59 -15.15
N ARG A 5 -1.87 6.39 -15.97
CA ARG A 5 -3.16 5.85 -15.51
C ARG A 5 -3.02 4.40 -15.01
N GLY A 6 -2.18 3.59 -15.65
CA GLY A 6 -1.90 2.21 -15.24
C GLY A 6 -1.14 2.16 -13.91
N LEU A 7 -0.14 3.03 -13.74
CA LEU A 7 0.59 3.19 -12.49
C LEU A 7 -0.32 3.65 -11.35
N MET A 8 -1.18 4.65 -11.60
CA MET A 8 -2.14 5.14 -10.61
C MET A 8 -3.13 4.05 -10.15
N LYS A 9 -3.61 3.21 -11.07
CA LYS A 9 -4.46 2.05 -10.71
C LYS A 9 -3.74 1.07 -9.79
N LYS A 10 -2.46 0.75 -10.06
CA LYS A 10 -1.66 -0.15 -9.20
C LYS A 10 -1.42 0.45 -7.81
N ILE A 11 -1.11 1.75 -7.75
CA ILE A 11 -0.91 2.48 -6.49
C ILE A 11 -2.21 2.51 -5.67
N GLY A 12 -3.35 2.80 -6.29
CA GLY A 12 -4.66 2.81 -5.61
C GLY A 12 -5.01 1.45 -5.00
N ARG A 13 -4.79 0.36 -5.75
CA ARG A 13 -5.02 -1.01 -5.25
C ARG A 13 -4.12 -1.32 -4.05
N ARG A 14 -2.84 -0.96 -4.12
CA ARG A 14 -1.88 -1.15 -3.00
C ARG A 14 -2.31 -0.35 -1.77
N ARG A 15 -2.75 0.90 -1.95
CA ARG A 15 -3.21 1.76 -0.85
C ARG A 15 -4.44 1.17 -0.15
N ASN A 16 -5.40 0.64 -0.89
CA ASN A 16 -6.59 -0.01 -0.32
C ASN A 16 -6.21 -1.27 0.47
N LEU A 17 -5.28 -2.08 -0.04
CA LEU A 17 -4.81 -3.28 0.65
C LEU A 17 -4.11 -2.94 1.97
N LEU A 18 -3.26 -1.92 1.97
CA LEU A 18 -2.59 -1.44 3.18
C LEU A 18 -3.59 -0.85 4.18
N ALA A 19 -4.62 -0.14 3.71
CA ALA A 19 -5.69 0.38 4.57
C ALA A 19 -6.52 -0.76 5.20
N TYR A 20 -6.80 -1.82 4.45
CA TYR A 20 -7.46 -3.02 4.93
C TYR A 20 -6.61 -3.72 5.99
N LEU A 21 -5.32 -3.95 5.72
CA LEU A 21 -4.40 -4.55 6.69
C LEU A 21 -4.31 -3.71 7.97
N ARG A 22 -4.19 -2.38 7.85
CA ARG A 22 -4.20 -1.48 9.02
C ARG A 22 -5.45 -1.63 9.89
N LYS A 23 -6.61 -1.90 9.30
CA LYS A 23 -7.89 -2.06 10.04
C LYS A 23 -8.01 -3.44 10.70
N ASN A 24 -7.55 -4.50 10.04
CA ASN A 24 -7.71 -5.87 10.54
C ASN A 24 -6.54 -6.31 11.43
N ASP A 25 -5.32 -5.91 11.09
CA ASP A 25 -4.09 -6.33 11.75
C ASP A 25 -3.01 -5.23 11.67
N VAL A 26 -2.93 -4.45 12.76
CA VAL A 26 -1.99 -3.33 12.88
C VAL A 26 -0.53 -3.82 12.96
N ASN A 27 -0.27 -5.01 13.52
CA ASN A 27 1.09 -5.52 13.68
C ASN A 27 1.67 -5.90 12.31
N ARG A 28 0.90 -6.64 11.53
CA ARG A 28 1.28 -7.04 10.16
C ARG A 28 1.40 -5.84 9.22
N TYR A 29 0.57 -4.81 9.40
CA TYR A 29 0.73 -3.53 8.72
C TYR A 29 2.05 -2.83 9.06
N ARG A 30 2.44 -2.79 10.35
CA ARG A 30 3.70 -2.18 10.81
C ARG A 30 4.92 -2.90 10.27
N GLU A 31 4.94 -4.23 10.31
CA GLU A 31 6.02 -5.05 9.75
C GLU A 31 6.18 -4.82 8.25
N LEU A 32 5.08 -4.81 7.50
CA LEU A 32 5.08 -4.61 6.05
C LEU A 32 5.53 -3.20 5.65
N ILE A 33 5.09 -2.18 6.40
CA ILE A 33 5.52 -0.79 6.19
C ILE A 33 7.03 -0.64 6.44
N ASN A 34 7.53 -1.27 7.50
CA ASN A 34 8.95 -1.25 7.85
C ASN A 34 9.79 -2.00 6.82
N SER A 35 9.36 -3.17 6.35
CA SER A 35 10.10 -3.96 5.34
C SER A 35 10.14 -3.29 3.97
N LEU A 36 9.09 -2.56 3.62
CA LEU A 36 9.03 -1.78 2.38
C LEU A 36 9.71 -0.40 2.49
N GLY A 37 10.20 -0.01 3.68
CA GLY A 37 10.78 1.32 3.93
C GLY A 37 9.81 2.47 3.68
N LEU A 38 8.50 2.21 3.66
CA LEU A 38 7.48 3.19 3.33
C LEU A 38 7.19 4.05 4.55
N ARG A 39 7.99 5.09 4.78
CA ARG A 39 7.67 6.08 5.81
C ARG A 39 6.48 6.94 5.37
N ARG A 40 5.66 7.26 6.38
CA ARG A 40 4.47 8.08 6.26
C ARG A 40 4.82 9.51 5.88
#